data_AF-A0A3R8Z1M7-F1
#
_entry.id   AF-A0A3R8Z1M7-F1
#
_cell.length_a   1.000
_cell.length_b   1.000
_cell.length_c   1.000
_cell.angle_alpha   90.00
_cell.angle_beta   90.00
_cell.angle_gamma   90.00
#
_symmetry.space_group_name_H-M   'P 1'
#
loop_
_entity.id
_entity.type
_entity.pdbx_description
1 polymer ?
#
loop_
_entity_poly.entity_id
_entity_poly.type
_entity_poly.pdbx_seq_one_letter_code
_entity_poly.pdbx_strand_id
1 'polypeptide(L)'
;MEKDIDMMVNELSALMEDNGYRIHPPVSSNFLESMIKANSSSADLSPVLDGINNDILIFLKNQPDYLYFLAKMDGFEFDGVMLYSFALQFEEGNVPDNNIFLYNDNFRNNDIYVNADLSKRVVIGQDSISFFTYDLEENVYQIRDNVGTEKIFGSFDNLSDFLKEILDTVS
;
A
#
# COMPACT_ATOMS: atom_id res chain seq x y z
N MET A 1 11.15 13.30 8.47
CA MET A 1 10.05 12.54 7.85
C MET A 1 9.67 13.09 6.50
N GLU A 2 8.90 14.19 6.34
CA GLU A 2 8.55 14.67 4.98
C GLU A 2 9.77 14.89 4.06
N LYS A 3 10.83 15.51 4.58
CA LYS A 3 12.09 15.71 3.83
C LYS A 3 12.76 14.38 3.43
N ASP A 4 12.66 13.36 4.27
CA ASP A 4 13.23 12.04 3.99
C ASP A 4 12.40 11.34 2.90
N ILE A 5 11.07 11.48 2.96
CA ILE A 5 10.15 10.96 1.94
C ILE A 5 10.38 11.66 0.61
N ASP A 6 10.53 12.99 0.59
CA ASP A 6 10.87 13.73 -0.62
C ASP A 6 12.18 13.21 -1.24
N MET A 7 13.20 12.97 -0.43
CA MET A 7 14.47 12.43 -0.89
C MET A 7 14.30 11.03 -1.50
N MET A 8 13.64 10.11 -0.78
CA MET A 8 13.40 8.75 -1.26
C MET A 8 12.56 8.72 -2.53
N VAL A 9 11.50 9.54 -2.63
CA VAL A 9 10.66 9.63 -3.84
C VAL A 9 11.48 10.15 -5.02
N ASN A 10 12.34 11.16 -4.81
CA ASN A 10 13.18 11.70 -5.88
C ASN A 10 14.21 10.67 -6.36
N GLU A 11 14.88 9.98 -5.44
CA GLU A 11 15.86 8.94 -5.75
C GLU A 11 15.22 7.75 -6.48
N LEU A 12 14.10 7.25 -5.96
CA LEU A 12 13.34 6.18 -6.59
C LEU A 12 12.82 6.58 -7.98
N SER A 13 12.29 7.80 -8.12
CA SER A 13 11.79 8.29 -9.43
C SER A 13 12.92 8.34 -10.46
N ALA A 14 14.10 8.82 -10.08
CA ALA A 14 15.26 8.85 -10.96
C ALA A 14 15.69 7.43 -11.38
N LEU A 15 15.78 6.49 -10.43
CA LEU A 15 16.10 5.09 -10.70
C LEU A 15 15.07 4.44 -11.63
N MET A 16 13.78 4.65 -11.38
CA MET A 16 12.70 4.13 -12.21
C MET A 16 12.79 4.68 -13.63
N GLU A 17 12.97 5.99 -13.79
CA GLU A 17 13.12 6.63 -15.10
C GLU A 17 14.34 6.11 -15.87
N ASP A 18 15.50 6.03 -15.21
CA ASP A 18 16.75 5.53 -15.80
C ASP A 18 16.65 4.07 -16.27
N ASN A 19 15.81 3.27 -15.62
CA ASN A 19 15.58 1.86 -15.95
C ASN A 19 14.31 1.62 -16.79
N GLY A 20 13.63 2.68 -17.22
CA GLY A 20 12.44 2.60 -18.08
C GLY A 20 11.17 2.10 -17.37
N TYR A 21 11.12 2.16 -16.05
CA TYR A 21 9.91 1.90 -15.26
C TYR A 21 8.98 3.12 -15.28
N ARG A 22 7.68 2.84 -15.16
CA ARG A 22 6.65 3.88 -15.15
C ARG A 22 6.57 4.52 -13.76
N ILE A 23 6.70 5.84 -13.71
CA ILE A 23 6.39 6.62 -12.51
C ILE A 23 4.87 6.88 -12.46
N HIS A 24 4.24 6.46 -11.37
CA HIS A 24 2.82 6.73 -11.15
C HIS A 24 2.61 8.16 -10.66
N PRO A 25 1.65 8.92 -11.25
CA PRO A 25 1.39 10.29 -10.82
C PRO A 25 0.86 10.31 -9.38
N PRO A 26 0.99 11.43 -8.65
CA PRO A 26 0.41 11.59 -7.33
C PRO A 26 -1.09 11.28 -7.28
N VAL A 27 -1.55 10.72 -6.16
CA VAL A 27 -2.98 10.57 -5.88
C VAL A 27 -3.61 11.95 -5.76
N SER A 28 -4.79 12.12 -6.37
CA SER A 28 -5.54 13.39 -6.32
C SER A 28 -5.77 13.84 -4.87
N SER A 29 -5.44 15.11 -4.58
CA SER A 29 -5.68 15.70 -3.26
C SER A 29 -7.15 15.63 -2.84
N ASN A 30 -8.09 15.77 -3.79
CA ASN A 30 -9.52 15.66 -3.51
C ASN A 30 -9.89 14.26 -3.02
N PHE A 31 -9.28 13.23 -3.61
CA PHE A 31 -9.50 11.84 -3.20
C PHE A 31 -8.89 11.57 -1.83
N LEU A 32 -7.64 11.97 -1.60
CA LEU A 32 -6.98 11.84 -0.29
C LEU A 32 -7.77 12.56 0.81
N GLU A 33 -8.23 13.80 0.54
CA GLU A 33 -9.09 14.52 1.46
C GLU A 33 -10.42 13.81 1.74
N SER A 34 -11.03 13.20 0.72
CA SER A 34 -12.27 12.44 0.90
C SER A 34 -12.04 11.21 1.80
N MET A 35 -10.89 10.55 1.69
CA MET A 35 -10.54 9.42 2.55
C MET A 35 -10.35 9.88 3.99
N ILE A 36 -9.63 10.97 4.24
CA ILE A 36 -9.41 11.47 5.61
C ILE A 36 -10.73 11.93 6.26
N LYS A 37 -11.60 12.59 5.48
CA LYS A 37 -12.89 13.13 5.95
C LYS A 37 -13.99 12.07 6.02
N ALA A 38 -13.79 10.90 5.40
CA ALA A 38 -14.78 9.83 5.44
C ALA A 38 -14.99 9.34 6.87
N ASN A 39 -16.26 9.29 7.26
CA ASN A 39 -16.73 8.54 8.40
C ASN A 39 -17.14 7.15 7.89
N SER A 40 -16.67 6.12 8.59
CA SER A 40 -16.91 4.71 8.31
C SER A 40 -18.40 4.39 8.30
N SER A 41 -18.96 4.18 7.12
CA SER A 41 -20.07 3.28 6.77
C SER A 41 -20.77 3.83 5.52
N SER A 42 -20.80 3.04 4.44
CA SER A 42 -21.78 3.24 3.37
C SER A 42 -22.81 2.12 3.41
N ALA A 43 -24.10 2.44 3.36
CA ALA A 43 -25.18 1.46 3.52
C ALA A 43 -25.26 0.43 2.37
N ASP A 44 -24.49 0.63 1.29
CA ASP A 44 -24.60 -0.14 0.05
C ASP A 44 -23.42 -1.10 -0.20
N LEU A 45 -22.37 -1.09 0.65
CA LEU A 45 -21.24 -2.02 0.52
C LEU A 45 -21.50 -3.36 1.21
N SER A 46 -20.91 -4.43 0.66
CA SER A 46 -20.87 -5.71 1.38
C SER A 46 -20.08 -5.57 2.68
N PRO A 47 -20.33 -6.40 3.71
CA PRO A 47 -19.61 -6.30 4.98
C PRO A 47 -18.08 -6.42 4.84
N VAL A 48 -17.61 -7.21 3.86
CA VAL A 48 -16.18 -7.38 3.62
C VAL A 48 -15.57 -6.13 2.99
N LEU A 49 -16.23 -5.55 1.98
CA LEU A 49 -15.77 -4.32 1.32
C LEU A 49 -15.83 -3.11 2.27
N ASP A 50 -16.86 -3.03 3.12
CA ASP A 50 -16.93 -1.99 4.14
C ASP A 50 -15.80 -2.15 5.17
N GLY A 51 -15.49 -3.39 5.58
CA GLY A 51 -14.34 -3.70 6.44
C GLY A 51 -13.00 -3.30 5.83
N ILE A 52 -12.76 -3.65 4.56
CA ILE A 52 -11.54 -3.26 3.83
C ILE A 52 -11.39 -1.74 3.76
N ASN A 53 -12.47 -1.05 3.39
CA ASN A 53 -12.46 0.40 3.32
C ASN A 53 -12.15 1.01 4.70
N ASN A 54 -12.80 0.53 5.76
CA ASN A 54 -12.57 1.02 7.12
C ASN A 54 -11.13 0.80 7.59
N ASP A 55 -10.55 -0.36 7.31
CA ASP A 55 -9.17 -0.67 7.67
C ASP A 55 -8.16 0.25 6.94
N ILE A 56 -8.35 0.46 5.64
CA ILE A 56 -7.52 1.39 4.85
C ILE A 56 -7.67 2.83 5.36
N LEU A 57 -8.88 3.25 5.72
CA LEU A 57 -9.13 4.57 6.30
C LEU A 57 -8.44 4.75 7.65
N ILE A 58 -8.45 3.73 8.51
CA ILE A 58 -7.74 3.75 9.80
C ILE A 58 -6.23 3.79 9.56
N PHE A 59 -5.71 2.98 8.65
CA PHE A 59 -4.31 2.99 8.25
C PHE A 59 -3.85 4.40 7.81
N LEU A 60 -4.56 5.02 6.87
CA LEU A 60 -4.22 6.37 6.39
C LEU A 60 -4.31 7.44 7.49
N LYS A 61 -5.23 7.29 8.45
CA LYS A 61 -5.33 8.19 9.62
C LYS A 61 -4.16 8.01 10.59
N ASN A 62 -3.71 6.77 10.78
CA ASN A 62 -2.59 6.46 11.67
C ASN A 62 -1.23 6.81 11.05
N GLN A 63 -1.15 6.84 9.71
CA GLN A 63 0.10 7.02 8.97
C GLN A 63 0.05 8.25 8.04
N PRO A 64 0.15 9.47 8.61
CA PRO A 64 0.18 10.71 7.82
C PRO A 64 1.36 10.79 6.85
N ASP A 65 2.46 10.11 7.15
CA ASP A 65 3.61 10.00 6.24
C ASP A 65 3.28 9.19 4.98
N TYR A 66 2.45 8.15 5.09
CA TYR A 66 1.99 7.38 3.93
C TYR A 66 1.06 8.21 3.06
N LEU A 67 0.19 9.01 3.69
CA LEU A 67 -0.65 9.97 2.99
C LEU A 67 0.21 11.01 2.25
N TYR A 68 1.27 11.50 2.88
CA TYR A 68 2.23 12.41 2.24
C TYR A 68 2.93 11.76 1.06
N PHE A 69 3.37 10.50 1.20
CA PHE A 69 3.92 9.72 0.10
C PHE A 69 2.94 9.60 -1.08
N LEU A 70 1.66 9.26 -0.83
CA LEU A 70 0.64 9.19 -1.88
C LEU A 70 0.39 10.53 -2.59
N ALA A 71 0.58 11.65 -1.89
CA ALA A 71 0.51 12.99 -2.47
C ALA A 71 1.72 13.33 -3.36
N LYS A 72 2.73 12.45 -3.43
CA LYS A 72 3.91 12.57 -4.29
C LYS A 72 4.00 11.46 -5.34
N MET A 73 3.56 10.25 -5.02
CA MET A 73 3.66 9.08 -5.89
C MET A 73 2.57 8.07 -5.52
N ASP A 74 1.76 7.65 -6.49
CA ASP A 74 0.69 6.67 -6.27
C ASP A 74 1.19 5.23 -6.35
N GLY A 75 1.93 4.81 -5.32
CA GLY A 75 2.59 3.51 -5.31
C GLY A 75 3.65 3.39 -6.41
N PHE A 76 4.26 2.21 -6.53
CA PHE A 76 5.28 1.95 -7.55
C PHE A 76 5.45 0.46 -7.79
N GLU A 77 6.09 0.15 -8.92
CA GLU A 77 6.67 -1.15 -9.21
C GLU A 77 8.09 -0.92 -9.73
N PHE A 78 9.09 -1.49 -9.06
CA PHE A 78 10.49 -1.39 -9.44
C PHE A 78 11.22 -2.67 -9.06
N ASP A 79 11.83 -3.33 -10.06
CA ASP A 79 12.60 -4.57 -9.90
C ASP A 79 11.90 -5.65 -9.05
N GLY A 80 10.59 -5.81 -9.27
CA GLY A 80 9.76 -6.80 -8.58
C GLY A 80 9.28 -6.39 -7.19
N VAL A 81 9.72 -5.25 -6.65
CA VAL A 81 9.15 -4.63 -5.44
C VAL A 81 7.98 -3.75 -5.84
N MET A 82 6.86 -3.90 -5.13
CA MET A 82 5.63 -3.21 -5.43
C MET A 82 5.00 -2.61 -4.18
N LEU A 83 4.63 -1.33 -4.24
CA LEU A 83 3.64 -0.72 -3.36
C LEU A 83 2.36 -0.44 -4.14
N TYR A 84 1.23 -0.86 -3.59
CA TYR A 84 -0.05 -0.79 -4.26
C TYR A 84 -0.56 0.65 -4.39
N SER A 85 -1.12 0.94 -5.55
CA SER A 85 -1.75 2.19 -5.97
C SER A 85 -3.18 2.33 -5.41
N PHE A 86 -3.62 3.58 -5.31
CA PHE A 86 -4.97 4.02 -4.98
C PHE A 86 -5.74 4.52 -6.21
N ALA A 87 -5.12 4.62 -7.38
CA ALA A 87 -5.81 4.96 -8.62
C ALA A 87 -6.99 4.01 -8.84
N LEU A 88 -8.11 4.55 -9.30
CA LEU A 88 -9.29 3.76 -9.63
C LEU A 88 -9.37 3.42 -11.12
N GLN A 89 -8.65 4.17 -11.98
CA GLN A 89 -8.56 3.98 -13.43
C GLN A 89 -7.24 4.55 -13.96
N PHE A 90 -6.63 3.88 -14.94
CA PHE A 90 -5.54 4.46 -15.74
C PHE A 90 -6.08 5.27 -16.94
N GLU A 91 -5.20 6.06 -17.58
CA GLU A 91 -5.53 6.93 -18.72
C GLU A 91 -6.20 6.19 -19.91
N GLU A 92 -6.06 4.87 -20.00
CA GLU A 92 -6.66 4.02 -21.05
C GLU A 92 -7.96 3.32 -20.60
N GLY A 93 -8.54 3.69 -19.46
CA GLY A 93 -9.78 3.09 -18.94
C GLY A 93 -9.62 1.68 -18.36
N ASN A 94 -8.39 1.18 -18.27
CA ASN A 94 -8.07 -0.08 -17.60
C ASN A 94 -8.09 0.10 -16.08
N VAL A 95 -8.55 -0.96 -15.39
CA VAL A 95 -8.45 -1.05 -13.93
C VAL A 95 -6.97 -1.21 -13.57
N PRO A 96 -6.48 -0.53 -12.52
CA PRO A 96 -5.10 -0.71 -12.11
C PRO A 96 -4.85 -2.12 -11.58
N ASP A 97 -3.89 -2.81 -12.20
CA ASP A 97 -3.46 -4.16 -11.83
C ASP A 97 -2.89 -4.22 -10.40
N ASN A 98 -2.42 -3.07 -9.89
CA ASN A 98 -1.71 -2.94 -8.61
C ASN A 98 -2.52 -2.12 -7.58
N ASN A 99 -3.84 -2.30 -7.47
CA ASN A 99 -4.70 -1.48 -6.60
C ASN A 99 -4.90 -2.06 -5.18
N ILE A 100 -4.71 -1.23 -4.15
CA ILE A 100 -4.79 -1.62 -2.75
C ILE A 100 -6.14 -2.25 -2.36
N PHE A 101 -7.26 -1.73 -2.87
CA PHE A 101 -8.59 -2.25 -2.54
C PHE A 101 -8.81 -3.62 -3.18
N LEU A 102 -8.37 -3.81 -4.42
CA LEU A 102 -8.51 -5.08 -5.14
C LEU A 102 -7.67 -6.19 -4.49
N TYR A 103 -6.42 -5.89 -4.12
CA TYR A 103 -5.59 -6.87 -3.42
C TYR A 103 -6.15 -7.25 -2.06
N ASN A 104 -6.59 -6.26 -1.27
CA ASN A 104 -7.16 -6.55 0.04
C ASN A 104 -8.50 -7.32 -0.06
N ASP A 105 -9.32 -7.07 -1.09
CA ASP A 105 -10.49 -7.91 -1.37
C ASP A 105 -10.07 -9.34 -1.72
N ASN A 106 -9.10 -9.51 -2.62
CA ASN A 106 -8.61 -10.84 -2.99
C ASN A 106 -8.01 -11.62 -1.80
N PHE A 107 -7.38 -10.98 -0.82
CA PHE A 107 -6.86 -11.69 0.35
C PHE A 107 -7.94 -12.06 1.39
N ARG A 108 -9.10 -11.39 1.36
CA ARG A 108 -10.16 -11.49 2.37
C ARG A 108 -11.43 -12.19 1.86
N ASN A 109 -11.61 -12.19 0.55
CA ASN A 109 -12.83 -12.59 -0.14
C ASN A 109 -12.46 -13.35 -1.42
N ASN A 110 -11.87 -14.54 -1.25
CA ASN A 110 -11.48 -15.41 -2.36
C ASN A 110 -12.10 -16.79 -2.19
N ASP A 111 -12.71 -17.28 -3.27
CA ASP A 111 -13.44 -18.56 -3.32
C ASP A 111 -12.55 -19.80 -3.09
N ILE A 112 -11.23 -19.64 -3.22
CA ILE A 112 -10.24 -20.73 -3.10
C ILE A 112 -9.69 -20.78 -1.67
N TYR A 113 -9.15 -19.67 -1.19
CA TYR A 113 -8.50 -19.60 0.12
C TYR A 113 -8.43 -18.16 0.63
N VAL A 114 -8.90 -17.95 1.86
CA VAL A 114 -8.75 -16.69 2.59
C VAL A 114 -7.64 -16.86 3.60
N ASN A 115 -6.57 -16.05 3.47
CA ASN A 115 -5.47 -16.08 4.41
C ASN A 115 -5.87 -15.38 5.71
N ALA A 116 -5.91 -16.13 6.81
CA ALA A 116 -6.37 -15.64 8.11
C ALA A 116 -5.46 -14.58 8.76
N ASP A 117 -4.19 -14.52 8.38
CA ASP A 117 -3.25 -13.51 8.90
C ASP A 117 -3.29 -12.23 8.08
N LEU A 118 -3.37 -12.33 6.75
CA LEU A 118 -3.52 -11.16 5.88
C LEU A 118 -4.91 -10.52 6.01
N SER A 119 -5.95 -11.30 6.29
CA SER A 119 -7.31 -10.77 6.43
C SER A 119 -7.50 -9.81 7.61
N LYS A 120 -6.56 -9.81 8.56
CA LYS A 120 -6.54 -8.91 9.73
C LYS A 120 -5.67 -7.66 9.52
N ARG A 121 -5.08 -7.49 8.34
CA ARG A 121 -4.06 -6.47 8.05
C ARG A 121 -4.36 -5.76 6.76
N VAL A 122 -3.85 -4.54 6.61
CA VAL A 122 -3.87 -3.87 5.32
C VAL A 122 -2.64 -4.33 4.55
N VAL A 123 -2.83 -5.06 3.46
CA VAL A 123 -1.73 -5.41 2.56
C VAL A 123 -1.47 -4.20 1.66
N ILE A 124 -0.27 -3.65 1.72
CA ILE A 124 0.09 -2.38 1.05
C ILE A 124 1.04 -2.60 -0.13
N GLY A 125 1.57 -3.81 -0.29
CA GLY A 125 2.52 -4.12 -1.34
C GLY A 125 3.09 -5.53 -1.20
N GLN A 126 4.05 -5.87 -2.05
CA GLN A 126 4.71 -7.18 -2.07
C GLN A 126 6.03 -7.14 -2.86
N ASP A 127 6.81 -8.20 -2.68
CA ASP A 127 7.88 -8.59 -3.60
C ASP A 127 7.73 -10.09 -3.97
N SER A 128 8.76 -10.68 -4.60
CA SER A 128 8.76 -12.09 -5.03
C SER A 128 8.57 -13.12 -3.90
N ILE A 129 8.93 -12.79 -2.66
CA ILE A 129 8.94 -13.71 -1.51
C ILE A 129 8.18 -13.16 -0.29
N SER A 130 7.78 -11.89 -0.32
CA SER A 130 7.20 -11.22 0.84
C SER A 130 5.92 -10.45 0.52
N PHE A 131 5.04 -10.34 1.51
CA PHE A 131 3.98 -9.35 1.55
C PHE A 131 4.37 -8.20 2.48
N PHE A 132 4.04 -6.99 2.06
CA PHE A 132 4.16 -5.80 2.87
C PHE A 132 2.79 -5.47 3.46
N THR A 133 2.74 -5.37 4.79
CA THR A 133 1.48 -5.21 5.51
C THR A 133 1.57 -4.10 6.53
N TYR A 134 0.42 -3.55 6.90
CA TYR A 134 0.25 -2.70 8.04
C TYR A 134 -0.64 -3.39 9.07
N ASP A 135 -0.12 -3.55 10.28
CA ASP A 135 -0.84 -4.10 11.42
C ASP A 135 -1.57 -2.96 12.15
N LEU A 136 -2.90 -2.99 12.15
CA LEU A 136 -3.72 -1.94 12.74
C LEU A 136 -3.73 -1.99 14.28
N GLU A 137 -3.49 -3.17 14.87
CA GLU A 137 -3.49 -3.36 16.32
C GLU A 137 -2.17 -2.88 16.91
N GLU A 138 -1.06 -3.32 16.33
CA GLU A 138 0.30 -2.95 16.77
C GLU A 138 0.76 -1.61 16.20
N ASN A 139 0.06 -1.08 15.19
CA ASN A 139 0.34 0.20 14.54
C ASN A 139 1.73 0.27 13.89
N VAL A 140 2.11 -0.80 13.19
CA VAL A 140 3.45 -0.97 12.57
C VAL A 140 3.36 -1.51 11.15
N TYR A 141 4.34 -1.15 10.33
CA TYR A 141 4.60 -1.78 9.04
C TYR A 141 5.33 -3.10 9.25
N GLN A 142 5.04 -4.10 8.43
CA GLN A 142 5.62 -5.44 8.54
C GLN A 142 5.92 -6.03 7.16
N ILE A 143 7.09 -6.66 7.04
CA ILE A 143 7.46 -7.51 5.91
C ILE A 143 7.23 -8.95 6.35
N ARG A 144 6.39 -9.69 5.64
CA ARG A 144 5.94 -11.05 5.99
C ARG A 144 6.26 -12.02 4.88
N ASP A 145 6.58 -13.26 5.22
CA ASP A 145 6.75 -14.33 4.23
C ASP A 145 5.45 -14.55 3.44
N ASN A 146 5.54 -14.72 2.11
CA ASN A 146 4.35 -14.92 1.29
C ASN A 146 3.78 -16.35 1.38
N VAL A 147 4.58 -17.32 1.84
CA VAL A 147 4.14 -18.70 2.08
C VAL A 147 3.61 -18.88 3.51
N GLY A 148 4.42 -18.55 4.51
CA GLY A 148 4.04 -18.58 5.93
C GLY A 148 3.80 -17.17 6.47
N THR A 149 2.65 -16.57 6.15
CA THR A 149 2.32 -15.17 6.45
C THR A 149 2.34 -14.79 7.93
N GLU A 150 2.32 -15.76 8.83
CA GLU A 150 2.54 -15.59 10.26
C GLU A 150 3.98 -15.13 10.58
N LYS A 151 4.94 -15.46 9.71
CA LYS A 151 6.36 -15.15 9.86
C LYS A 151 6.67 -13.73 9.42
N ILE A 152 7.24 -12.96 10.33
CA ILE A 152 7.63 -11.55 10.12
C ILE A 152 9.15 -11.49 9.93
N PHE A 153 9.60 -10.88 8.83
CA PHE A 153 11.01 -10.62 8.53
C PHE A 153 11.47 -9.26 9.03
N GLY A 154 10.58 -8.26 9.05
CA GLY A 154 10.86 -6.92 9.54
C GLY A 154 9.60 -6.27 10.08
N SER A 155 9.77 -5.38 11.07
CA SER A 155 8.70 -4.59 11.68
C SER A 155 9.20 -3.17 11.92
N PHE A 156 8.43 -2.17 11.51
CA PHE A 156 8.87 -0.77 11.47
C PHE A 156 7.77 0.16 11.97
N ASP A 157 8.14 1.09 12.85
CA ASP A 157 7.20 2.07 13.42
C ASP A 157 6.89 3.23 12.48
N ASN A 158 7.74 3.45 11.46
CA ASN A 158 7.63 4.58 10.55
C ASN A 158 7.86 4.17 9.10
N LEU A 159 7.25 4.93 8.19
CA LEU A 159 7.31 4.68 6.76
C LEU A 159 8.74 4.74 6.20
N SER A 160 9.58 5.65 6.72
CA SER A 160 10.89 5.87 6.13
C SER A 160 11.82 4.68 6.32
N ASP A 161 11.81 4.06 7.49
CA ASP A 161 12.63 2.87 7.74
C ASP A 161 12.08 1.65 7.01
N PHE A 162 10.75 1.53 6.89
CA PHE A 162 10.13 0.51 6.05
C PHE A 162 10.51 0.67 4.57
N LEU A 163 10.41 1.89 4.00
CA LEU A 163 10.77 2.16 2.61
C LEU A 163 12.24 1.87 2.32
N LYS A 164 13.15 2.26 3.22
CA LYS A 164 14.57 1.93 3.08
C LYS A 164 14.79 0.43 3.01
N GLU A 165 14.17 -0.34 3.90
CA GLU A 165 14.34 -1.80 3.91
C GLU A 165 13.90 -2.43 2.57
N ILE A 166 12.73 -2.06 2.04
CA ILE A 166 12.22 -2.66 0.80
C ILE A 166 12.93 -2.13 -0.46
N LEU A 167 13.59 -0.97 -0.38
CA LEU A 167 14.34 -0.40 -1.51
C LEU A 167 15.81 -0.84 -1.51
N ASP A 168 16.38 -1.14 -0.33
CA ASP A 168 17.73 -1.71 -0.22
C ASP A 168 17.85 -3.07 -0.95
N THR A 169 16.74 -3.79 -1.17
CA THR A 169 16.75 -5.06 -1.92
C THR A 169 16.90 -4.90 -3.42
N VAL A 170 16.65 -3.69 -3.94
CA VAL A 170 16.62 -3.37 -5.39
C VAL A 170 17.60 -2.25 -5.77
N SER A 171 18.43 -1.80 -4.81
CA SER A 171 19.42 -0.73 -4.97
C SER A 171 20.83 -1.27 -5.27
#